data_AF-A0A397S1Q7-F1
#
_entry.id   AF-A0A397S1Q7-F1
#
_cell.length_a   1.000
_cell.length_b   1.000
_cell.length_c   1.000
_cell.angle_alpha   90.00
_cell.angle_beta   90.00
_cell.angle_gamma   90.00
#
_symmetry.space_group_name_H-M   'P 1'
#
loop_
_entity.id
_entity.type
_entity.pdbx_description
1 polymer ?
#
loop_
_entity_poly.entity_id
_entity_poly.type
_entity_poly.pdbx_seq_one_letter_code
_entity_poly.pdbx_strand_id
1 'polypeptide(L)'
;MGKDSLTRQTGMSLEEAYKILNLKKDNFDVSTLSKNYEHLFKVNDKSSGGSFYIQSKIMRAKERIDMELAEANKMDKNSQNINEQSSSPQSASSSSSSG
;
A
#
# COMPACT_ATOMS: atom_id res chain seq x y z
N MET A 1 -12.57 -5.35 -12.55
CA MET A 1 -12.03 -5.49 -11.17
C MET A 1 -10.66 -4.81 -11.16
N GLY A 2 -10.50 -3.72 -10.39
CA GLY A 2 -9.25 -2.92 -10.31
C GLY A 2 -9.09 -1.86 -11.40
N LYS A 3 -9.81 -0.73 -11.30
CA LYS A 3 -9.72 0.39 -12.26
C LYS A 3 -8.69 1.46 -11.84
N ASP A 4 -8.07 1.30 -10.66
CA ASP A 4 -7.20 2.29 -10.05
C ASP A 4 -5.72 1.99 -10.33
N SER A 5 -4.96 3.01 -10.75
CA SER A 5 -3.53 2.89 -11.03
C SER A 5 -2.73 2.38 -9.82
N LEU A 6 -3.07 2.87 -8.62
CA LEU A 6 -2.44 2.48 -7.35
C LEU A 6 -2.61 0.99 -7.01
N THR A 7 -3.78 0.42 -7.32
CA THR A 7 -4.08 -0.99 -7.07
C THR A 7 -3.17 -1.89 -7.92
N ARG A 8 -2.82 -1.46 -9.13
CA ARG A 8 -1.84 -2.13 -10.00
C ARG A 8 -0.41 -2.06 -9.45
N GLN A 9 -0.05 -0.97 -8.78
CA GLN A 9 1.29 -0.78 -8.23
C GLN A 9 1.52 -1.60 -6.95
N THR A 10 0.53 -1.64 -6.05
CA THR A 10 0.63 -2.35 -4.77
C THR A 10 0.13 -3.80 -4.84
N GLY A 11 -0.68 -4.12 -5.84
CA GLY A 11 -1.40 -5.39 -5.93
C GLY A 11 -2.55 -5.52 -4.91
N MET A 12 -2.99 -4.42 -4.28
CA MET A 12 -4.03 -4.41 -3.25
C MET A 12 -5.00 -3.23 -3.43
N SER A 13 -6.30 -3.52 -3.37
CA SER A 13 -7.34 -2.50 -3.40
C SER A 13 -7.42 -1.74 -2.08
N LEU A 14 -7.88 -0.49 -2.13
CA LEU A 14 -8.06 0.33 -0.93
C LEU A 14 -9.00 -0.33 0.10
N GLU A 15 -10.08 -0.95 -0.38
CA GLU A 15 -11.04 -1.69 0.47
C GLU A 15 -10.39 -2.87 1.21
N GLU A 16 -9.49 -3.60 0.53
CA GLU A 16 -8.73 -4.70 1.14
C GLU A 16 -7.78 -4.17 2.21
N ALA A 17 -7.10 -3.05 1.93
CA ALA A 17 -6.23 -2.40 2.90
C ALA A 17 -6.98 -1.99 4.17
N TYR A 18 -8.18 -1.40 4.03
CA TYR A 18 -9.02 -1.07 5.16
C TYR A 18 -9.44 -2.32 5.96
N LYS A 19 -9.83 -3.41 5.30
CA LYS A 19 -10.18 -4.66 5.99
C LYS A 19 -9.00 -5.23 6.78
N ILE A 20 -7.79 -5.26 6.21
CA ILE A 20 -6.59 -5.78 6.87
C ILE A 20 -6.27 -4.98 8.12
N LEU A 21 -6.41 -3.66 8.05
CA LEU A 21 -6.15 -2.76 9.17
C LEU A 21 -7.37 -2.57 10.08
N ASN A 22 -8.45 -3.33 9.84
CA ASN A 22 -9.71 -3.26 10.56
C ASN A 22 -10.28 -1.83 10.67
N LEU A 23 -10.23 -1.11 9.55
CA LEU A 23 -10.68 0.27 9.39
C LEU A 23 -11.98 0.32 8.57
N LYS A 24 -12.75 1.40 8.73
CA LYS A 24 -13.98 1.67 7.97
C LYS A 24 -13.80 2.91 7.10
N LYS A 25 -14.19 2.83 5.83
CA LYS A 25 -14.12 3.94 4.88
C LYS A 25 -14.99 5.13 5.30
N ASP A 26 -16.21 4.88 5.79
CA ASP A 26 -17.15 5.92 6.25
C ASP A 26 -16.65 6.73 7.46
N ASN A 27 -15.80 6.13 8.29
CA ASN A 27 -15.29 6.77 9.51
C ASN A 27 -13.78 6.60 9.59
N PHE A 28 -13.11 6.92 8.48
CA PHE A 28 -11.68 6.79 8.35
C PHE A 28 -10.98 8.04 8.91
N ASP A 29 -10.01 7.80 9.80
CA ASP A 29 -9.17 8.83 10.39
C ASP A 29 -7.69 8.44 10.35
N VAL A 30 -6.83 9.41 10.01
CA VAL A 30 -5.37 9.23 9.98
C VAL A 30 -4.82 8.84 11.36
N SER A 31 -5.42 9.35 12.43
CA SER A 31 -5.05 8.96 13.81
C SER A 31 -5.36 7.48 14.07
N THR A 32 -6.51 7.00 13.60
CA THR A 32 -6.97 5.62 13.77
C THR A 32 -6.14 4.65 12.94
N LEU A 33 -5.72 5.06 11.73
CA LEU A 33 -4.81 4.29 10.87
C LEU A 33 -3.54 3.90 11.61
N SER A 34 -2.84 4.90 12.18
CA SER A 34 -1.56 4.66 12.88
C SER A 34 -1.75 3.75 14.09
N LYS A 35 -2.80 4.00 14.89
CA LYS A 35 -3.12 3.18 16.08
C LYS A 35 -3.41 1.72 15.73
N ASN A 36 -4.26 1.46 14.73
CA ASN A 36 -4.59 0.10 14.32
C ASN A 36 -3.39 -0.61 13.68
N TYR A 37 -2.65 0.09 12.82
CA TYR A 37 -1.44 -0.43 12.22
C TYR A 37 -0.42 -0.87 13.28
N GLU A 38 -0.05 0.00 14.22
CA GLU A 38 0.92 -0.34 15.26
C GLU A 38 0.46 -1.51 16.12
N HIS A 39 -0.81 -1.52 16.52
CA HIS A 39 -1.39 -2.61 17.28
C HIS A 39 -1.32 -3.94 16.52
N LEU A 40 -1.89 -3.98 15.30
CA LEU A 40 -1.91 -5.17 14.46
C LEU A 40 -0.50 -5.64 14.13
N PHE A 41 0.42 -4.73 13.81
CA PHE A 41 1.80 -5.07 13.49
C PHE A 41 2.53 -5.69 14.68
N LYS A 42 2.36 -5.13 15.88
CA LYS A 42 2.98 -5.62 17.13
C LYS A 42 2.43 -6.96 17.58
N VAL A 43 1.11 -7.16 17.54
CA VAL A 43 0.50 -8.44 17.93
C VAL A 43 0.78 -9.55 16.93
N ASN A 44 1.00 -9.21 15.65
CA ASN A 44 1.41 -10.14 14.60
C ASN A 44 2.93 -10.23 14.43
N ASP A 45 3.72 -9.68 15.36
CA ASP A 45 5.16 -9.82 15.32
C ASP A 45 5.60 -11.26 15.55
N LYS A 46 6.70 -11.69 14.90
CA LYS A 46 7.26 -13.03 15.11
C LYS A 46 7.53 -13.30 16.60
N SER A 47 7.98 -12.30 17.35
CA SER A 47 8.18 -12.42 18.80
C SER A 47 6.89 -12.64 19.57
N SER A 48 5.76 -12.15 19.07
CA SER A 48 4.42 -12.34 19.67
C SER A 48 3.71 -13.61 19.18
N GLY A 49 4.35 -14.43 18.33
CA GLY A 49 3.74 -15.62 17.72
C GLY A 49 3.04 -15.37 16.38
N GLY A 50 3.21 -14.18 15.80
CA GLY A 50 2.72 -13.88 14.46
C GLY A 50 3.64 -14.38 13.34
N SER A 51 3.31 -14.01 12.10
CA SER A 51 4.04 -14.46 10.91
C SER A 51 4.44 -13.30 10.01
N PHE A 52 5.60 -13.46 9.36
CA PHE A 52 6.11 -12.47 8.40
C PHE A 52 5.12 -12.21 7.26
N TYR A 53 4.34 -13.23 6.86
CA TYR A 53 3.31 -13.09 5.83
C TYR A 53 2.24 -12.07 6.25
N ILE A 54 1.73 -12.17 7.48
CA ILE A 54 0.70 -11.25 7.99
C ILE A 54 1.29 -9.85 8.20
N GLN A 55 2.49 -9.73 8.78
CA GLN A 55 3.15 -8.42 8.89
C GLN A 55 3.34 -7.75 7.54
N SER A 56 3.77 -8.51 6.53
CA SER A 56 3.91 -7.99 5.16
C SER A 56 2.58 -7.48 4.61
N LYS A 57 1.46 -8.18 4.87
CA LYS A 57 0.11 -7.72 4.49
C LYS A 57 -0.29 -6.42 5.20
N ILE A 58 -0.02 -6.31 6.49
CA ILE A 58 -0.31 -5.11 7.31
C ILE A 58 0.48 -3.90 6.79
N MET A 59 1.77 -4.09 6.49
CA MET A 59 2.64 -3.06 5.89
C MET A 59 2.08 -2.58 4.55
N ARG A 60 1.78 -3.53 3.63
CA ARG A 60 1.23 -3.21 2.31
C ARG A 60 -0.12 -2.49 2.38
N ALA A 61 -0.97 -2.88 3.32
CA ALA A 61 -2.24 -2.20 3.55
C ALA A 61 -2.04 -0.74 3.98
N LYS A 62 -1.10 -0.48 4.90
CA LYS A 62 -0.79 0.90 5.32
C LYS A 62 -0.28 1.72 4.14
N GLU A 63 0.72 1.21 3.41
CA GLU A 63 1.28 1.89 2.23
C GLU A 63 0.18 2.27 1.23
N ARG A 64 -0.75 1.36 0.94
CA ARG A 64 -1.86 1.61 0.00
C ARG A 64 -2.77 2.77 0.42
N ILE A 65 -3.06 2.91 1.72
CA ILE A 65 -3.89 4.00 2.24
C ILE A 65 -3.10 5.32 2.21
N ASP A 66 -1.82 5.28 2.61
CA ASP A 66 -0.92 6.43 2.59
C ASP A 66 -0.83 7.05 1.17
N MET A 67 -0.69 6.21 0.15
CA MET A 67 -0.66 6.64 -1.25
C MET A 67 -1.97 7.34 -1.65
N GLU A 68 -3.12 6.83 -1.23
CA GLU A 68 -4.42 7.43 -1.53
C GLU A 68 -4.56 8.82 -0.89
N LEU A 69 -4.13 8.96 0.36
CA LEU A 69 -4.12 10.25 1.05
C LEU A 69 -3.18 11.27 0.38
N ALA A 70 -2.03 10.80 -0.10
CA ALA A 70 -1.09 11.63 -0.84
C ALA A 70 -1.65 12.06 -2.21
N GLU A 71 -2.33 11.18 -2.94
CA GLU A 71 -3.00 11.51 -4.20
C GLU A 71 -4.16 12.50 -3.99
N ALA A 72 -4.99 12.27 -2.96
CA ALA A 72 -6.10 13.17 -2.62
C ALA A 72 -5.60 14.61 -2.34
N ASN A 73 -4.49 14.76 -1.62
CA ASN A 73 -3.87 16.08 -1.37
C ASN A 73 -3.23 16.71 -2.63
N LYS A 74 -2.77 15.90 -3.59
CA LYS A 74 -2.19 16.40 -4.85
C LYS A 74 -3.26 16.91 -5.81
N MET A 75 -4.42 16.26 -5.88
CA MET A 75 -5.51 16.63 -6.78
C MET A 75 -6.03 18.05 -6.56
N ASP A 76 -6.03 18.53 -5.31
CA ASP A 76 -6.51 19.88 -4.96
C ASP A 76 -5.58 21.01 -5.47
N LYS A 77 -4.30 20.70 -5.71
CA LYS A 77 -3.27 21.70 -6.06
C LYS A 77 -2.93 21.77 -7.55
N ASN A 78 -3.43 20.86 -8.38
CA ASN A 78 -2.89 20.66 -9.74
C ASN A 78 -3.90 20.88 -10.87
N SER A 79 -4.49 22.08 -10.93
CA SER A 79 -4.57 22.77 -12.22
C SER A 79 -3.20 23.36 -12.49
N GLN A 80 -2.39 22.67 -13.29
CA GLN A 80 -1.28 23.14 -14.15
C GLN A 80 -0.19 22.07 -14.23
N ASN A 81 0.10 21.68 -15.49
CA ASN A 81 1.22 20.88 -15.97
C ASN A 81 1.18 19.34 -15.84
N ILE A 82 0.71 18.74 -16.94
CA ILE A 82 0.97 17.38 -17.38
C ILE A 82 2.45 17.28 -17.78
N ASN A 83 3.16 16.23 -17.33
CA ASN A 83 4.06 15.37 -18.10
C ASN A 83 5.18 14.81 -17.21
N GLU A 84 4.97 13.64 -16.59
CA GLU A 84 6.11 12.77 -16.27
C GLU A 84 5.68 11.30 -16.37
N GLN A 85 6.09 10.74 -17.48
CA GLN A 85 5.90 9.38 -17.92
C GLN A 85 6.85 8.47 -17.13
N SER A 86 6.44 8.00 -15.95
CA SER A 86 7.26 7.05 -15.19
C SER A 86 7.00 5.62 -15.67
N SER A 87 7.78 5.27 -16.69
CA SER A 87 8.00 3.94 -17.22
C SER A 87 8.23 2.90 -16.12
N SER A 88 7.54 1.77 -16.22
CA SER A 88 8.02 0.51 -15.66
C SER A 88 9.38 0.17 -16.28
N PRO A 89 10.46 -0.04 -15.53
CA PRO A 89 11.58 -0.81 -16.07
C PRO A 89 11.11 -2.26 -16.23
N GLN A 90 10.87 -2.62 -17.48
CA GLN A 90 10.87 -3.98 -17.96
C GLN A 90 12.31 -4.50 -17.88
N SER A 91 12.62 -5.35 -16.89
CA SER A 91 13.79 -6.23 -16.97
C SER A 91 13.30 -7.67 -17.02
N ALA A 92 13.08 -8.10 -18.26
CA ALA A 92 13.06 -9.50 -18.61
C ALA A 92 14.49 -10.08 -18.60
N SER A 93 14.56 -11.37 -18.30
CA SER A 93 15.43 -12.36 -18.94
C SER A 93 16.73 -12.77 -18.23
N SER A 94 16.71 -14.06 -17.87
CA SER A 94 17.71 -15.09 -18.18
C SER A 94 19.06 -15.13 -17.44
N SER A 95 19.17 -16.16 -16.61
CA SER A 95 20.04 -17.34 -16.85
C SER A 95 21.33 -17.12 -17.65
N SER A 96 22.47 -17.45 -17.02
CA SER A 96 23.45 -18.44 -17.50
C SER A 96 24.92 -17.99 -17.33
N SER A 97 25.65 -18.84 -16.60
CA SER A 97 27.00 -19.34 -16.88
C SER A 97 28.29 -18.53 -16.62
N SER A 98 29.19 -19.25 -15.96
CA SER A 98 30.63 -19.41 -16.21
C SER A 98 31.62 -18.49 -15.49
N GLY A 99 32.39 -19.15 -14.62
CA GLY A 99 33.74 -18.86 -14.16
C GLY A 99 34.31 -20.15 -13.61
#